data_AF-A0A0S8HA17-F1
#
_entry.id   AF-A0A0S8HA17-F1
#
_cell.length_a   1.000
_cell.length_b   1.000
_cell.length_c   1.000
_cell.angle_alpha   90.00
_cell.angle_beta   90.00
_cell.angle_gamma   90.00
#
_symmetry.space_group_name_H-M   'P 1'
#
loop_
_entity.id
_entity.type
_entity.pdbx_description
1 polymer ?
#
loop_
_entity_poly.entity_id
_entity_poly.type
_entity_poly.pdbx_seq_one_letter_code
_entity_poly.pdbx_strand_id
1 'polypeptide(L)'
;MRPAEKASGGTVLVLVLVVVAILSVVAASEMFLMRSELGAQAAFQRGQQARAAAMSGIHRAISVLMTDRQNPQAWQDNPELFQAQLVTGEDEEQWFFTVYAENANDPGAVRYGLTDEAGKISINMATAEVLLALPGMTEERVDCLLDFCDGDSDARPNGAEQEYYDSLPSPYKINNGLLATLEELLLVKGFDGTVVFGEDANRNGTLEANEDDSDDSFPPDNRDGQLDLGLAALATAISYEPDTDIEGKPRININTADPNALQPQLEQAGLSEQTAEFISLARKNKATFTDPSQLLGMTLEVPDPKNPKRRMQISSGVDETNLHLVMDKLTCGATAV
;
A
#
# COMPACT_ATOMS: atom_id res chain seq x y z
N MET A 1 -8.93 -29.17 -99.33
CA MET A 1 -9.19 -29.38 -97.89
C MET A 1 -7.89 -29.25 -97.12
N ARG A 2 -7.73 -28.18 -96.33
CA ARG A 2 -6.74 -28.06 -95.25
C ARG A 2 -7.53 -27.64 -94.00
N PRO A 3 -7.29 -28.21 -92.81
CA PRO A 3 -8.03 -27.81 -91.63
C PRO A 3 -7.52 -26.44 -91.15
N ALA A 4 -8.44 -25.56 -90.76
CA ALA A 4 -8.10 -24.33 -90.07
C ALA A 4 -7.82 -24.67 -88.59
N GLU A 5 -6.62 -24.34 -88.10
CA GLU A 5 -6.33 -24.36 -86.67
C GLU A 5 -7.20 -23.32 -85.95
N LYS A 6 -7.94 -23.77 -84.94
CA LYS A 6 -8.71 -22.92 -84.03
C LYS A 6 -7.75 -22.10 -83.18
N ALA A 7 -7.88 -20.77 -83.23
CA ALA A 7 -7.16 -19.84 -82.37
C ALA A 7 -7.52 -20.04 -80.88
N SER A 8 -6.53 -20.42 -80.07
CA SER A 8 -6.59 -20.61 -78.62
C SER A 8 -6.31 -19.31 -77.82
N GLY A 9 -6.81 -18.16 -78.30
CA GLY A 9 -6.47 -16.84 -77.73
C GLY A 9 -7.27 -16.40 -76.48
N GLY A 10 -8.48 -16.92 -76.28
CA GLY A 10 -9.36 -16.49 -75.18
C GLY A 10 -9.13 -17.20 -73.84
N THR A 11 -8.72 -18.47 -73.87
CA THR A 11 -8.50 -19.30 -72.67
C THR A 11 -7.23 -18.92 -71.91
N VAL A 12 -6.18 -18.50 -72.62
CA VAL A 12 -4.92 -18.05 -72.00
C VAL A 12 -5.14 -16.79 -71.16
N LEU A 13 -5.93 -15.83 -71.65
CA LEU A 13 -6.24 -14.60 -70.92
C LEU A 13 -7.01 -14.87 -69.63
N VAL A 14 -8.01 -15.77 -69.66
CA VAL A 14 -8.77 -16.16 -68.46
C VAL A 14 -7.85 -16.84 -67.44
N LEU A 15 -6.95 -17.73 -67.89
CA LEU A 15 -6.00 -18.39 -67.01
C LEU A 15 -5.04 -17.38 -66.36
N VAL A 16 -4.52 -16.42 -67.12
CA VAL A 16 -3.65 -15.35 -66.60
C VAL A 16 -4.39 -14.48 -65.59
N LEU A 17 -5.64 -14.09 -65.87
CA LEU A 17 -6.45 -13.29 -64.94
C LEU A 17 -6.70 -14.04 -63.63
N VAL A 18 -6.99 -15.34 -63.68
CA VAL A 18 -7.17 -16.17 -62.48
C VAL A 18 -5.87 -16.25 -61.67
N VAL A 19 -4.73 -16.47 -62.33
CA VAL A 19 -3.42 -16.51 -61.67
C VAL A 19 -3.10 -15.16 -61.01
N VAL A 20 -3.32 -14.04 -61.71
CA VAL A 20 -3.09 -12.69 -61.16
C VAL A 20 -4.04 -12.38 -60.01
N ALA A 21 -5.31 -12.79 -60.08
CA ALA A 21 -6.28 -12.61 -59.01
C ALA A 21 -5.87 -13.39 -57.75
N ILE A 22 -5.44 -14.66 -57.90
CA ILE A 22 -4.95 -15.47 -56.79
C ILE A 22 -3.69 -14.84 -56.18
N LEU A 23 -2.72 -14.44 -57.01
CA LEU A 23 -1.50 -13.77 -56.53
C LEU A 23 -1.81 -12.46 -55.80
N SER A 24 -2.81 -11.71 -56.25
CA SER A 24 -3.25 -10.47 -55.61
C SER A 24 -3.89 -10.72 -54.25
N VAL A 25 -4.70 -11.77 -54.10
CA VAL A 25 -5.28 -12.17 -52.80
C VAL A 25 -4.18 -12.63 -51.83
N VAL A 26 -3.21 -13.42 -52.29
CA VAL A 26 -2.07 -13.84 -51.46
C VAL A 26 -1.25 -12.62 -51.03
N ALA A 27 -0.90 -11.72 -51.95
CA ALA A 27 -0.16 -10.50 -51.63
C ALA A 27 -0.92 -9.60 -50.64
N ALA A 28 -2.24 -9.48 -50.78
CA ALA A 28 -3.08 -8.74 -49.84
C ALA A 28 -3.11 -9.40 -48.45
N SER A 29 -3.18 -10.74 -48.38
CA SER A 29 -3.13 -11.51 -47.14
C SER A 29 -1.80 -11.31 -46.41
N GLU A 30 -0.67 -11.42 -47.12
CA GLU A 30 0.66 -11.20 -46.54
C GLU A 30 0.84 -9.75 -46.07
N MET A 31 0.36 -8.77 -46.85
CA MET A 31 0.41 -7.37 -46.44
C MET A 31 -0.42 -7.11 -45.17
N PHE A 32 -1.58 -7.76 -45.04
CA PHE A 32 -2.39 -7.68 -43.83
C PHE A 32 -1.67 -8.27 -42.62
N LEU A 33 -1.08 -9.46 -42.76
CA LEU A 33 -0.29 -10.10 -41.70
C LEU A 33 0.90 -9.24 -41.28
N MET A 34 1.67 -8.71 -42.25
CA MET A 34 2.83 -7.85 -41.97
C MET A 34 2.43 -6.57 -41.23
N ARG A 35 1.30 -5.94 -41.59
CA ARG A 35 0.78 -4.76 -40.86
C ARG A 35 0.39 -5.11 -39.43
N SER A 36 -0.26 -6.25 -39.23
CA SER A 36 -0.62 -6.73 -37.90
C SER A 36 0.61 -7.00 -37.05
N GLU A 37 1.64 -7.62 -37.63
CA GLU A 37 2.90 -7.92 -36.94
C GLU A 37 3.67 -6.65 -36.58
N LEU A 38 3.79 -5.69 -37.49
CA LEU A 38 4.41 -4.39 -37.20
C LEU A 38 3.68 -3.65 -36.07
N GLY A 39 2.34 -3.67 -36.08
CA GLY A 39 1.53 -3.09 -35.01
C GLY A 39 1.76 -3.78 -33.65
N ALA A 40 1.79 -5.12 -33.65
CA ALA A 40 2.06 -5.90 -32.44
C ALA A 40 3.49 -5.68 -31.91
N GLN A 41 4.49 -5.61 -32.79
CA GLN A 41 5.88 -5.32 -32.43
C GLN A 41 6.03 -3.91 -31.84
N ALA A 42 5.38 -2.91 -32.43
CA ALA A 42 5.39 -1.54 -31.91
C ALA A 42 4.73 -1.45 -30.53
N ALA A 43 3.57 -2.09 -30.34
CA ALA A 43 2.90 -2.14 -29.04
C ALA A 43 3.74 -2.87 -27.98
N PHE A 44 4.37 -3.98 -28.37
CA PHE A 44 5.28 -4.73 -27.48
C PHE A 44 6.49 -3.89 -27.08
N GLN A 45 7.14 -3.21 -28.03
CA GLN A 45 8.28 -2.32 -27.77
C GLN A 45 7.89 -1.18 -26.82
N ARG A 46 6.76 -0.51 -27.07
CA ARG A 46 6.24 0.53 -26.17
C ARG A 46 5.92 0.00 -24.78
N GLY A 47 5.35 -1.20 -24.67
CA GLY A 47 5.10 -1.84 -23.38
C GLY A 47 6.38 -2.12 -22.58
N GLN A 48 7.43 -2.61 -23.25
CA GLN A 48 8.74 -2.80 -22.61
C GLN A 48 9.37 -1.47 -22.19
N GLN A 49 9.24 -0.43 -23.03
CA GLN A 49 9.75 0.89 -22.74
C GLN A 49 9.04 1.54 -21.55
N ALA A 50 7.71 1.44 -21.49
CA ALA A 50 6.90 1.87 -20.35
C ALA A 50 7.31 1.18 -19.05
N ARG A 51 7.50 -0.14 -19.09
CA ARG A 51 7.96 -0.93 -17.94
C ARG A 51 9.36 -0.51 -17.49
N ALA A 52 10.28 -0.29 -18.43
CA ALA A 52 11.64 0.16 -18.12
C ALA A 52 11.65 1.57 -17.50
N ALA A 53 10.78 2.46 -17.98
CA ALA A 53 10.60 3.79 -17.39
C ALA A 53 10.04 3.68 -15.96
N ALA A 54 9.01 2.87 -15.73
CA ALA A 54 8.48 2.62 -14.39
C ALA A 54 9.53 2.03 -13.42
N MET A 55 10.33 1.06 -13.88
CA MET A 55 11.42 0.49 -13.09
C MET A 55 12.51 1.52 -12.73
N SER A 56 12.71 2.53 -13.59
CA SER A 56 13.65 3.62 -13.32
C SER A 56 13.20 4.46 -12.13
N GLY A 57 11.89 4.62 -11.91
CA GLY A 57 11.34 5.24 -10.71
C GLY A 57 11.64 4.45 -9.43
N ILE A 58 11.51 3.11 -9.47
CA ILE A 58 11.87 2.24 -8.35
C ILE A 58 13.37 2.34 -8.04
N HIS A 59 14.22 2.30 -9.05
CA HIS A 59 15.67 2.44 -8.85
C HIS A 59 16.04 3.83 -8.32
N ARG A 60 15.34 4.89 -8.75
CA ARG A 60 15.51 6.24 -8.19
C ARG A 60 15.14 6.25 -6.71
N ALA A 61 13.99 5.70 -6.34
CA ALA A 61 13.55 5.61 -4.94
C ALA A 61 14.60 4.88 -4.07
N ILE A 62 15.10 3.73 -4.52
CA ILE A 62 16.16 2.98 -3.83
C ILE A 62 17.42 3.85 -3.67
N SER A 63 17.86 4.51 -4.74
CA SER A 63 19.07 5.35 -4.70
C SER A 63 18.96 6.51 -3.71
N VAL A 64 17.78 7.16 -3.64
CA VAL A 64 17.53 8.24 -2.68
C VAL A 64 17.55 7.70 -1.25
N LEU A 65 16.86 6.58 -0.98
CA LEU A 65 16.84 5.97 0.35
C LEU A 65 18.21 5.43 0.77
N MET A 66 19.06 4.97 -0.14
CA MET A 66 20.42 4.54 0.20
C MET A 66 21.32 5.69 0.65
N THR A 67 21.04 6.92 0.20
CA THR A 67 21.89 8.10 0.45
C THR A 67 21.33 8.94 1.60
N ASP A 68 20.02 9.16 1.60
CA ASP A 68 19.36 10.19 2.40
C ASP A 68 18.19 9.62 3.25
N ARG A 69 18.26 8.35 3.66
CA ARG A 69 17.20 7.69 4.47
C ARG A 69 16.74 8.52 5.66
N GLN A 70 17.69 9.13 6.38
CA GLN A 70 17.44 9.91 7.59
C GLN A 70 16.93 11.34 7.33
N ASN A 71 16.78 11.73 6.06
CA ASN A 71 16.28 13.04 5.67
C ASN A 71 14.93 12.91 4.96
N PRO A 72 13.80 12.96 5.69
CA PRO A 72 12.46 12.89 5.09
C PRO A 72 12.22 13.89 3.97
N GLN A 73 12.84 15.08 4.00
CA GLN A 73 12.69 16.09 2.94
C GLN A 73 13.28 15.61 1.60
N ALA A 74 14.21 14.66 1.61
CA ALA A 74 14.78 14.11 0.38
C ALA A 74 13.84 13.10 -0.31
N TRP A 75 13.03 12.36 0.45
CA TRP A 75 12.29 11.22 -0.06
C TRP A 75 10.77 11.29 0.11
N GLN A 76 10.24 12.01 1.09
CA GLN A 76 8.80 12.01 1.40
C GLN A 76 8.01 12.84 0.38
N ASP A 77 8.37 14.11 0.18
CA ASP A 77 7.74 14.96 -0.83
C ASP A 77 8.82 15.79 -1.52
N ASN A 78 9.29 15.29 -2.66
CA ASN A 78 10.34 15.90 -3.44
C ASN A 78 10.01 15.82 -4.96
N PRO A 79 9.21 16.78 -5.46
CA PRO A 79 8.83 16.83 -6.87
C PRO A 79 10.04 16.91 -7.82
N GLU A 80 11.14 17.55 -7.40
CA GLU A 80 12.36 17.65 -8.23
C GLU A 80 12.99 16.28 -8.51
N LEU A 81 12.83 15.31 -7.61
CA LEU A 81 13.38 13.96 -7.74
C LEU A 81 12.37 12.93 -8.24
N PHE A 82 11.07 13.20 -8.10
CA PHE A 82 10.02 12.19 -8.30
C PHE A 82 8.91 12.59 -9.27
N GLN A 83 8.81 13.85 -9.70
CA GLN A 83 7.80 14.27 -10.68
C GLN A 83 8.41 14.38 -12.08
N ALA A 84 7.74 13.79 -13.09
CA ALA A 84 8.06 13.95 -14.51
C ALA A 84 9.57 13.82 -14.82
N GLN A 85 10.20 12.78 -14.28
CA GLN A 85 11.62 12.54 -14.43
C GLN A 85 11.91 11.88 -15.77
N LEU A 86 12.67 12.57 -16.62
CA LEU A 86 13.03 12.08 -17.94
C LEU A 86 13.91 10.82 -17.81
N VAL A 87 13.44 9.72 -18.38
CA VAL A 87 14.20 8.47 -18.48
C VAL A 87 15.00 8.46 -19.77
N THR A 88 14.30 8.65 -20.89
CA THR A 88 14.89 8.64 -22.23
C THR A 88 13.87 9.15 -23.25
N GLY A 89 14.37 9.58 -24.41
CA GLY A 89 13.56 10.07 -25.51
C GLY A 89 14.28 11.15 -26.29
N GLU A 90 14.07 11.15 -27.60
CA GLU A 90 14.47 12.22 -28.52
C GLU A 90 13.17 12.75 -29.17
N ASP A 91 13.07 14.07 -29.31
CA ASP A 91 11.97 14.77 -29.97
C ASP A 91 10.55 14.34 -29.51
N GLU A 92 9.83 13.58 -30.35
CA GLU A 92 8.37 13.32 -30.22
C GLU A 92 7.99 12.17 -29.28
N GLU A 93 8.92 11.30 -28.86
CA GLU A 93 8.62 10.15 -27.99
C GLU A 93 9.51 10.17 -26.74
N GLN A 94 9.05 10.89 -25.71
CA GLN A 94 9.72 11.02 -24.42
C GLN A 94 9.05 10.15 -23.36
N TRP A 95 9.88 9.48 -22.57
CA TRP A 95 9.45 8.60 -21.49
C TRP A 95 9.86 9.20 -20.15
N PHE A 96 8.88 9.36 -19.29
CA PHE A 96 9.05 9.88 -17.95
C PHE A 96 8.61 8.84 -16.93
N PHE A 97 9.12 8.95 -15.71
CA PHE A 97 8.47 8.36 -14.55
C PHE A 97 8.00 9.45 -13.59
N THR A 98 6.94 9.15 -12.87
CA THR A 98 6.48 9.91 -11.70
C THR A 98 6.23 8.92 -10.58
N VAL A 99 6.64 9.27 -9.35
CA VAL A 99 6.28 8.50 -8.15
C VAL A 99 5.23 9.31 -7.40
N TYR A 100 3.99 8.82 -7.46
CA TYR A 100 2.87 9.40 -6.74
C TYR A 100 2.84 8.85 -5.31
N ALA A 101 2.46 9.71 -4.38
CA ALA A 101 2.17 9.32 -3.02
C ALA A 101 1.04 10.18 -2.45
N GLU A 102 0.28 9.59 -1.55
CA GLU A 102 -0.83 10.24 -0.85
C GLU A 102 -0.35 11.39 0.03
N ASN A 103 -1.09 12.51 0.01
CA ASN A 103 -0.87 13.63 0.90
C ASN A 103 -1.85 13.63 2.06
N ALA A 104 -1.41 13.14 3.22
CA ALA A 104 -2.22 13.12 4.44
C ALA A 104 -2.63 14.53 4.94
N ASN A 105 -1.94 15.59 4.51
CA ASN A 105 -2.25 16.97 4.93
C ASN A 105 -3.27 17.67 4.03
N ASP A 106 -3.46 17.18 2.81
CA ASP A 106 -4.36 17.77 1.82
C ASP A 106 -5.00 16.65 0.98
N PRO A 107 -6.02 15.97 1.53
CA PRO A 107 -6.74 14.90 0.84
C PRO A 107 -7.35 15.43 -0.47
N GLY A 108 -6.87 14.94 -1.60
CA GLY A 108 -7.20 15.42 -2.95
C GLY A 108 -6.05 16.09 -3.70
N ALA A 109 -4.93 16.38 -3.01
CA ALA A 109 -3.67 16.74 -3.63
C ALA A 109 -2.67 15.57 -3.55
N VAL A 110 -1.96 15.32 -4.63
CA VAL A 110 -0.87 14.33 -4.63
C VAL A 110 0.42 14.97 -4.18
N ARG A 111 1.26 14.20 -3.49
CA ARG A 111 2.68 14.53 -3.33
C ARG A 111 3.55 13.62 -4.17
N TYR A 112 4.78 14.05 -4.42
CA TYR A 112 5.69 13.31 -5.29
C TYR A 112 6.87 12.78 -4.47
N GLY A 113 6.83 11.50 -4.14
CA GLY A 113 7.83 10.89 -3.26
C GLY A 113 7.40 9.52 -2.76
N LEU A 114 7.92 9.14 -1.59
CA LEU A 114 7.78 7.81 -1.03
C LEU A 114 6.92 7.85 0.23
N THR A 115 6.11 6.82 0.44
CA THR A 115 5.33 6.61 1.67
C THR A 115 6.03 5.57 2.52
N ASP A 116 6.09 5.81 3.82
CA ASP A 116 6.53 4.80 4.77
C ASP A 116 5.36 3.86 5.09
N GLU A 117 5.41 2.65 4.55
CA GLU A 117 4.39 1.61 4.81
C GLU A 117 4.37 1.18 6.28
N ALA A 118 5.46 1.34 7.03
CA ALA A 118 5.46 1.06 8.47
C ALA A 118 4.63 2.07 9.29
N GLY A 119 4.32 3.24 8.70
CA GLY A 119 3.40 4.21 9.28
C GLY A 119 1.91 3.84 9.15
N LYS A 120 1.59 2.77 8.40
CA LYS A 120 0.23 2.26 8.21
C LYS A 120 -0.09 1.12 9.17
N ILE A 121 -1.38 0.86 9.35
CA ILE A 121 -1.86 -0.24 10.20
C ILE A 121 -1.60 -1.57 9.47
N SER A 122 -0.84 -2.47 10.11
CA SER A 122 -0.62 -3.81 9.57
C SER A 122 -1.88 -4.67 9.73
N ILE A 123 -2.55 -5.02 8.63
CA ILE A 123 -3.75 -5.87 8.68
C ILE A 123 -3.46 -7.28 9.22
N ASN A 124 -2.21 -7.73 9.06
CA ASN A 124 -1.76 -9.05 9.48
C ASN A 124 -1.50 -9.13 11.00
N MET A 125 -1.16 -8.00 11.64
CA MET A 125 -0.69 -7.96 13.03
C MET A 125 -1.62 -7.17 13.96
N ALA A 126 -2.50 -6.32 13.41
CA ALA A 126 -3.41 -5.51 14.19
C ALA A 126 -4.41 -6.37 14.99
N THR A 127 -4.80 -5.88 16.17
CA THR A 127 -5.85 -6.53 16.96
C THR A 127 -7.21 -6.29 16.32
N ALA A 128 -8.19 -7.15 16.62
CA ALA A 128 -9.57 -6.98 16.16
C ALA A 128 -10.14 -5.59 16.51
N GLU A 129 -9.79 -5.06 17.68
CA GLU A 129 -10.20 -3.74 18.14
C GLU A 129 -9.66 -2.62 17.24
N VAL A 130 -8.39 -2.71 16.83
CA VAL A 130 -7.76 -1.74 15.91
C VAL A 130 -8.35 -1.88 14.51
N LEU A 131 -8.57 -3.12 14.04
CA LEU A 131 -9.17 -3.37 12.73
C LEU A 131 -10.60 -2.80 12.66
N LEU A 132 -11.42 -2.98 13.71
CA LEU A 132 -12.77 -2.41 13.78
C LEU A 132 -12.81 -0.88 13.80
N ALA A 133 -11.71 -0.22 14.18
CA ALA A 133 -11.61 1.23 14.16
C ALA A 133 -11.34 1.80 12.76
N LEU A 134 -10.91 0.95 11.80
CA LEU A 134 -10.68 1.38 10.42
C LEU A 134 -12.00 1.64 9.68
N PRO A 135 -12.04 2.64 8.77
CA PRO A 135 -13.21 2.89 7.92
C PRO A 135 -13.62 1.65 7.14
N GLY A 136 -14.92 1.41 7.04
CA GLY A 136 -15.47 0.27 6.29
C GLY A 136 -15.28 -1.09 6.97
N MET A 137 -14.63 -1.20 8.13
CA MET A 137 -14.48 -2.48 8.83
C MET A 137 -15.69 -2.80 9.70
N THR A 138 -16.30 -3.96 9.43
CA THR A 138 -17.43 -4.51 10.20
C THR A 138 -16.97 -5.73 11.00
N GLU A 139 -17.76 -6.16 12.00
CA GLU A 139 -17.48 -7.41 12.73
C GLU A 139 -17.35 -8.61 11.78
N GLU A 140 -18.18 -8.70 10.74
CA GLU A 140 -18.09 -9.74 9.72
C GLU A 140 -16.77 -9.69 8.94
N ARG A 141 -16.34 -8.50 8.49
CA ARG A 141 -15.08 -8.33 7.76
C ARG A 141 -13.87 -8.68 8.62
N VAL A 142 -13.89 -8.29 9.89
CA VAL A 142 -12.81 -8.60 10.84
C VAL A 142 -12.77 -10.08 11.12
N ASP A 143 -13.90 -10.72 11.43
CA ASP A 143 -13.95 -12.17 11.67
C ASP A 143 -13.49 -12.95 10.42
N CYS A 144 -13.97 -12.57 9.22
CA CYS A 144 -13.57 -13.21 7.98
C CYS A 144 -12.08 -13.03 7.66
N LEU A 145 -11.50 -11.85 7.93
CA LEU A 145 -10.07 -11.61 7.76
C LEU A 145 -9.24 -12.47 8.72
N LEU A 146 -9.67 -12.56 9.98
CA LEU A 146 -8.96 -13.36 10.97
C LEU A 146 -9.02 -14.85 10.65
N ASP A 147 -10.19 -15.38 10.25
CA ASP A 147 -10.34 -16.79 9.81
C ASP A 147 -9.48 -17.06 8.56
N PHE A 148 -9.43 -16.12 7.61
CA PHE A 148 -8.65 -16.29 6.39
C PHE A 148 -7.13 -16.40 6.65
N CYS A 149 -6.66 -15.76 7.71
CA CYS A 149 -5.24 -15.68 8.05
C CYS A 149 -4.78 -16.69 9.10
N ASP A 150 -5.68 -17.20 9.95
CA ASP A 150 -5.29 -18.14 10.97
C ASP A 150 -5.05 -19.55 10.42
N GLY A 151 -4.46 -20.40 11.27
CA GLY A 151 -3.99 -21.72 10.86
C GLY A 151 -5.01 -22.84 11.08
N ASP A 152 -6.18 -22.53 11.63
CA ASP A 152 -7.16 -23.54 11.99
C ASP A 152 -8.28 -23.65 10.94
N SER A 153 -9.45 -24.12 11.33
CA SER A 153 -10.60 -24.31 10.43
C SER A 153 -11.90 -24.09 11.20
N ASP A 154 -11.82 -23.46 12.37
CA ASP A 154 -12.93 -23.22 13.28
C ASP A 154 -13.44 -21.80 13.05
N ALA A 155 -14.46 -21.67 12.20
CA ALA A 155 -14.99 -20.37 11.83
C ALA A 155 -15.49 -19.55 13.03
N ARG A 156 -15.11 -18.26 13.08
CA ARG A 156 -15.66 -17.27 14.02
C ARG A 156 -17.16 -17.04 13.79
N PRO A 157 -17.89 -16.40 14.73
CA PRO A 157 -19.35 -16.23 14.63
C PRO A 157 -19.85 -15.64 13.31
N ASN A 158 -19.13 -14.66 12.76
CA ASN A 158 -19.43 -14.07 11.45
C ASN A 158 -18.36 -14.38 10.39
N GLY A 159 -17.43 -15.28 10.71
CA GLY A 159 -16.27 -15.59 9.91
C GLY A 159 -16.56 -16.52 8.73
N ALA A 160 -15.49 -16.90 8.04
CA ALA A 160 -15.55 -17.77 6.87
C ALA A 160 -14.26 -18.55 6.71
N GLU A 161 -14.40 -19.87 6.68
CA GLU A 161 -13.34 -20.84 6.50
C GLU A 161 -13.38 -21.48 5.10
N GLN A 162 -12.48 -22.42 4.83
CA GLN A 162 -12.39 -23.13 3.54
C GLN A 162 -13.76 -23.66 3.04
N GLU A 163 -14.65 -24.11 3.93
CA GLU A 163 -16.00 -24.58 3.55
C GLU A 163 -16.84 -23.49 2.83
N TYR A 164 -16.74 -22.24 3.27
CA TYR A 164 -17.40 -21.12 2.60
C TYR A 164 -16.82 -20.90 1.20
N TYR A 165 -15.49 -20.85 1.08
CA TYR A 165 -14.81 -20.59 -0.19
C TYR A 165 -14.99 -21.73 -1.21
N ASP A 166 -15.16 -22.97 -0.74
CA ASP A 166 -15.52 -24.12 -1.58
C ASP A 166 -16.93 -24.02 -2.17
N SER A 167 -17.82 -23.24 -1.54
CA SER A 167 -19.21 -23.07 -1.98
C SER A 167 -19.41 -21.97 -3.03
N LEU A 168 -18.37 -21.17 -3.31
CA LEU A 168 -18.44 -20.06 -4.26
C LEU A 168 -18.61 -20.56 -5.71
N PRO A 169 -19.15 -19.73 -6.63
CA PRO A 169 -19.27 -20.10 -8.04
C PRO A 169 -17.93 -20.46 -8.69
N SER A 170 -16.86 -19.81 -8.24
CA SER A 170 -15.47 -20.12 -8.58
C SER A 170 -14.72 -20.46 -7.30
N PRO A 171 -14.74 -21.73 -6.86
CA PRO A 171 -14.04 -22.14 -5.64
C PRO A 171 -12.53 -21.94 -5.72
N TYR A 172 -11.91 -21.61 -4.60
CA TYR A 172 -10.46 -21.54 -4.46
C TYR A 172 -10.03 -21.97 -3.06
N LYS A 173 -8.76 -22.37 -2.98
CA LYS A 173 -8.13 -22.74 -1.72
C LYS A 173 -7.62 -21.50 -1.02
N ILE A 174 -7.95 -21.36 0.27
CA ILE A 174 -7.39 -20.30 1.12
C ILE A 174 -6.03 -20.69 1.67
N ASN A 175 -5.20 -19.68 1.97
CA ASN A 175 -3.81 -19.90 2.36
C ASN A 175 -3.65 -20.26 3.84
N ASN A 176 -4.61 -19.91 4.71
CA ASN A 176 -4.52 -20.06 6.17
C ASN A 176 -3.20 -19.46 6.69
N GLY A 177 -2.98 -18.21 6.31
CA GLY A 177 -1.73 -17.51 6.55
C GLY A 177 -1.82 -16.02 6.27
N LEU A 178 -0.77 -15.32 6.67
CA LEU A 178 -0.66 -13.88 6.49
C LEU A 178 -0.77 -13.48 5.02
N LEU A 179 -1.44 -12.37 4.78
CA LEU A 179 -1.60 -11.79 3.44
C LEU A 179 -0.26 -11.28 2.93
N ALA A 180 0.08 -11.61 1.68
CA ALA A 180 1.33 -11.17 1.06
C ALA A 180 1.23 -9.75 0.47
N THR A 181 0.03 -9.35 0.04
CA THR A 181 -0.28 -8.01 -0.43
C THR A 181 -1.62 -7.55 0.12
N LEU A 182 -1.86 -6.25 0.11
CA LEU A 182 -3.12 -5.69 0.57
C LEU A 182 -4.30 -6.14 -0.33
N GLU A 183 -4.06 -6.29 -1.63
CA GLU A 183 -5.07 -6.69 -2.60
C GLU A 183 -5.61 -8.11 -2.38
N GLU A 184 -4.92 -8.96 -1.62
CA GLU A 184 -5.47 -10.26 -1.22
C GLU A 184 -6.72 -10.12 -0.32
N LEU A 185 -6.98 -8.94 0.26
CA LEU A 185 -8.26 -8.63 0.89
C LEU A 185 -9.44 -8.86 -0.06
N LEU A 186 -9.28 -8.67 -1.37
CA LEU A 186 -10.35 -8.94 -2.36
C LEU A 186 -10.74 -10.42 -2.46
N LEU A 187 -9.94 -11.31 -1.88
CA LEU A 187 -10.24 -12.75 -1.75
C LEU A 187 -10.89 -13.08 -0.40
N VAL A 188 -11.01 -12.12 0.51
CA VAL A 188 -11.65 -12.33 1.80
C VAL A 188 -13.13 -11.99 1.68
N LYS A 189 -13.99 -12.82 2.27
CA LYS A 189 -15.43 -12.58 2.30
C LYS A 189 -15.73 -11.20 2.87
N GLY A 190 -16.59 -10.44 2.18
CA GLY A 190 -17.07 -9.13 2.63
C GLY A 190 -16.22 -7.94 2.17
N PHE A 191 -15.07 -8.17 1.54
CA PHE A 191 -14.24 -7.12 0.95
C PHE A 191 -14.49 -6.99 -0.56
N ASP A 192 -14.41 -5.76 -1.05
CA ASP A 192 -14.53 -5.41 -2.45
C ASP A 192 -13.61 -4.21 -2.78
N GLY A 193 -13.65 -3.77 -4.04
CA GLY A 193 -12.82 -2.65 -4.51
C GLY A 193 -13.11 -1.35 -3.75
N THR A 194 -14.37 -1.09 -3.38
CA THR A 194 -14.77 0.12 -2.66
C THR A 194 -14.20 0.13 -1.25
N VAL A 195 -14.17 -1.01 -0.55
CA VAL A 195 -13.53 -1.08 0.78
C VAL A 195 -12.02 -0.96 0.69
N VAL A 196 -11.39 -1.64 -0.27
CA VAL A 196 -9.92 -1.72 -0.33
C VAL A 196 -9.29 -0.46 -0.92
N PHE A 197 -9.86 0.09 -1.99
CA PHE A 197 -9.31 1.23 -2.75
C PHE A 197 -10.16 2.50 -2.68
N GLY A 198 -11.37 2.43 -2.12
CA GLY A 198 -12.28 3.57 -2.11
C GLY A 198 -12.75 3.94 -3.52
N GLU A 199 -12.74 5.23 -3.79
CA GLU A 199 -13.11 5.90 -5.04
C GLU A 199 -11.89 6.12 -5.95
N ASP A 200 -10.65 5.95 -5.45
CA ASP A 200 -9.42 6.08 -6.25
C ASP A 200 -9.07 4.78 -6.99
N ALA A 201 -9.85 4.45 -8.02
CA ALA A 201 -9.70 3.19 -8.75
C ALA A 201 -8.35 3.10 -9.50
N ASN A 202 -7.79 4.22 -9.91
CA ASN A 202 -6.53 4.26 -10.66
C ASN A 202 -5.30 4.43 -9.72
N ARG A 203 -5.53 4.66 -8.42
CA ARG A 203 -4.54 4.82 -7.35
C ARG A 203 -3.59 6.00 -7.57
N ASN A 204 -4.10 7.09 -8.13
CA ASN A 204 -3.31 8.28 -8.40
C ASN A 204 -3.44 9.34 -7.30
N GLY A 205 -4.37 9.20 -6.35
CA GLY A 205 -4.59 10.11 -5.22
C GLY A 205 -5.20 11.46 -5.58
N THR A 206 -5.78 11.60 -6.77
CA THR A 206 -6.41 12.83 -7.27
C THR A 206 -7.87 12.57 -7.58
N LEU A 207 -8.78 13.39 -7.05
CA LEU A 207 -10.20 13.27 -7.35
C LEU A 207 -10.48 13.61 -8.82
N GLU A 208 -10.82 12.60 -9.61
CA GLU A 208 -11.20 12.76 -11.02
C GLU A 208 -12.71 12.93 -11.20
N ALA A 209 -13.12 13.41 -12.38
CA ALA A 209 -14.54 13.65 -12.65
C ALA A 209 -15.39 12.37 -12.62
N ASN A 210 -14.80 11.21 -12.89
CA ASN A 210 -15.44 9.90 -12.80
C ASN A 210 -15.40 9.29 -11.39
N GLU A 211 -14.83 9.99 -10.42
CA GLU A 211 -14.73 9.58 -9.01
C GLU A 211 -15.56 10.53 -8.11
N ASP A 212 -16.35 11.42 -8.73
CA ASP A 212 -17.27 12.38 -8.10
C ASP A 212 -18.53 12.53 -8.99
N ASP A 213 -19.03 11.42 -9.55
CA ASP A 213 -20.21 11.38 -10.43
C ASP A 213 -21.31 10.38 -9.99
N SER A 214 -21.20 9.84 -8.79
CA SER A 214 -22.10 8.88 -8.14
C SER A 214 -22.12 7.51 -8.85
N ASP A 215 -23.16 7.26 -9.65
CA ASP A 215 -23.35 5.99 -10.37
C ASP A 215 -23.24 6.21 -11.90
N ASP A 216 -22.81 7.39 -12.35
CA ASP A 216 -22.76 7.73 -13.78
C ASP A 216 -21.60 6.98 -14.47
N SER A 217 -20.47 6.80 -13.79
CA SER A 217 -19.35 5.98 -14.26
C SER A 217 -18.72 5.13 -13.16
N PHE A 218 -17.62 4.43 -13.51
CA PHE A 218 -16.88 3.62 -12.53
C PHE A 218 -15.67 4.44 -12.07
N PRO A 219 -15.30 4.39 -10.78
CA PRO A 219 -15.87 3.58 -9.69
C PRO A 219 -17.18 4.13 -9.11
N PRO A 220 -17.98 3.31 -8.41
CA PRO A 220 -19.10 3.83 -7.62
C PRO A 220 -18.60 4.79 -6.55
N ASP A 221 -19.17 5.99 -6.49
CA ASP A 221 -18.78 7.05 -5.56
C ASP A 221 -19.99 7.71 -4.88
N ASN A 222 -19.73 8.56 -3.89
CA ASN A 222 -20.77 9.21 -3.10
C ASN A 222 -21.07 10.67 -3.53
N ARG A 223 -20.30 11.22 -4.47
CA ARG A 223 -20.36 12.60 -4.97
C ARG A 223 -20.34 13.68 -3.90
N ASP A 224 -19.49 13.55 -2.89
CA ASP A 224 -19.37 14.53 -1.81
C ASP A 224 -18.22 15.54 -2.02
N GLY A 225 -17.50 15.43 -3.15
CA GLY A 225 -16.35 16.26 -3.49
C GLY A 225 -15.07 15.95 -2.71
N GLN A 226 -15.00 14.82 -2.01
CA GLN A 226 -13.81 14.31 -1.35
C GLN A 226 -13.48 12.92 -1.89
N LEU A 227 -12.19 12.64 -2.08
CA LEU A 227 -11.74 11.33 -2.53
C LEU A 227 -11.64 10.36 -1.34
N ASP A 228 -12.43 9.29 -1.35
CA ASP A 228 -12.19 8.14 -0.47
C ASP A 228 -11.06 7.27 -1.04
N LEU A 229 -9.99 7.06 -0.26
CA LEU A 229 -8.83 6.24 -0.66
C LEU A 229 -8.93 4.78 -0.15
N GLY A 230 -10.00 4.47 0.60
CA GLY A 230 -10.23 3.17 1.20
C GLY A 230 -9.14 2.73 2.17
N LEU A 231 -9.08 1.41 2.42
CA LEU A 231 -8.06 0.82 3.31
C LEU A 231 -6.63 0.97 2.79
N ALA A 232 -6.40 1.16 1.48
CA ALA A 232 -5.08 1.28 0.89
C ALA A 232 -4.27 2.50 1.39
N ALA A 233 -4.96 3.57 1.79
CA ALA A 233 -4.35 4.72 2.43
C ALA A 233 -3.86 4.41 3.86
N LEU A 234 -4.64 3.61 4.60
CA LEU A 234 -4.48 3.46 6.05
C LEU A 234 -3.79 2.17 6.48
N ALA A 235 -3.79 1.16 5.61
CA ALA A 235 -3.43 -0.20 5.97
C ALA A 235 -2.35 -0.79 5.04
N THR A 236 -1.60 -1.74 5.58
CA THR A 236 -0.55 -2.46 4.84
C THR A 236 -0.54 -3.94 5.21
N ALA A 237 -0.18 -4.80 4.26
CA ALA A 237 0.01 -6.22 4.54
C ALA A 237 1.36 -6.50 5.20
N ILE A 238 2.40 -5.78 4.80
CA ILE A 238 3.78 -6.01 5.26
C ILE A 238 4.33 -4.70 5.79
N SER A 239 4.70 -4.70 7.07
CA SER A 239 5.47 -3.63 7.70
C SER A 239 6.68 -4.21 8.40
N TYR A 240 7.76 -3.43 8.43
CA TYR A 240 8.94 -3.73 9.22
C TYR A 240 9.58 -2.43 9.68
N GLU A 241 9.68 -2.26 10.99
CA GLU A 241 10.37 -1.13 11.60
C GLU A 241 11.53 -1.65 12.46
N PRO A 242 12.77 -1.17 12.26
CA PRO A 242 13.84 -1.46 13.20
C PRO A 242 13.54 -0.83 14.55
N ASP A 243 13.93 -1.48 15.66
CA ASP A 243 13.75 -0.96 17.02
C ASP A 243 14.78 0.13 17.36
N THR A 244 14.80 1.16 16.53
CA THR A 244 15.69 2.32 16.60
C THR A 244 14.89 3.60 16.45
N ASP A 245 15.34 4.67 17.11
CA ASP A 245 14.79 6.01 16.93
C ASP A 245 15.19 6.62 15.57
N ILE A 246 14.67 7.80 15.27
CA ILE A 246 14.95 8.56 14.04
C ILE A 246 16.44 8.90 13.85
N GLU A 247 17.23 8.91 14.91
CA GLU A 247 18.68 9.12 14.87
C GLU A 247 19.46 7.82 14.64
N GLY A 248 18.77 6.67 14.59
CA GLY A 248 19.34 5.33 14.45
C GLY A 248 19.88 4.75 15.76
N LYS A 249 19.52 5.32 16.92
CA LYS A 249 19.89 4.78 18.23
C LYS A 249 18.86 3.75 18.69
N PRO A 250 19.26 2.69 19.41
CA PRO A 250 18.30 1.73 19.97
C PRO A 250 17.26 2.42 20.86
N ARG A 251 15.98 2.07 20.69
CA ARG A 251 14.90 2.57 21.55
C ARG A 251 15.10 2.11 23.00
N ILE A 252 14.63 2.91 23.95
CA ILE A 252 14.71 2.58 25.37
C ILE A 252 13.61 1.60 25.72
N ASN A 253 13.98 0.38 26.10
CA ASN A 253 13.01 -0.59 26.58
C ASN A 253 12.58 -0.25 28.01
N ILE A 254 11.36 0.28 28.15
CA ILE A 254 10.82 0.72 29.45
C ILE A 254 10.56 -0.44 30.42
N ASN A 255 10.39 -1.66 29.92
CA ASN A 255 10.17 -2.85 30.74
C ASN A 255 11.48 -3.45 31.28
N THR A 256 12.61 -3.31 30.59
CA THR A 256 13.87 -3.97 30.97
C THR A 256 14.96 -3.01 31.44
N ALA A 257 14.80 -1.70 31.20
CA ALA A 257 15.72 -0.68 31.68
C ALA A 257 15.87 -0.67 33.22
N ASP A 258 17.06 -0.30 33.70
CA ASP A 258 17.36 -0.19 35.13
C ASP A 258 16.44 0.86 35.80
N PRO A 259 15.59 0.47 36.76
CA PRO A 259 14.66 1.39 37.42
C PRO A 259 15.33 2.61 38.09
N ASN A 260 16.61 2.51 38.44
CA ASN A 260 17.34 3.63 39.06
C ASN A 260 17.93 4.61 38.02
N ALA A 261 18.14 4.15 36.79
CA ALA A 261 18.68 4.95 35.69
C ALA A 261 17.61 5.34 34.65
N LEU A 262 16.40 4.79 34.75
CA LEU A 262 15.34 4.98 33.75
C LEU A 262 14.94 6.45 33.59
N GLN A 263 14.61 7.15 34.67
CA GLN A 263 14.22 8.56 34.58
C GLN A 263 15.29 9.45 33.90
N PRO A 264 16.56 9.47 34.35
CA PRO A 264 17.57 10.29 33.69
C PRO A 264 17.86 9.85 32.25
N GLN A 265 17.70 8.57 31.91
CA GLN A 265 17.80 8.10 30.53
C GLN A 265 16.68 8.65 29.63
N LEU A 266 15.44 8.66 30.13
CA LEU A 266 14.28 9.19 29.41
C LEU A 266 14.39 10.71 29.18
N GLU A 267 14.83 11.45 30.21
CA GLU A 267 15.07 12.89 30.11
C GLU A 267 16.20 13.21 29.12
N GLN A 268 17.29 12.42 29.12
CA GLN A 268 18.38 12.55 28.15
C GLN A 268 17.95 12.21 26.72
N ALA A 269 16.95 11.34 26.56
CA ALA A 269 16.35 11.02 25.26
C ALA A 269 15.40 12.12 24.76
N GLY A 270 15.16 13.18 25.54
CA GLY A 270 14.34 14.33 25.16
C GLY A 270 12.87 14.22 25.56
N LEU A 271 12.49 13.22 26.37
CA LEU A 271 11.14 13.13 26.93
C LEU A 271 10.94 14.12 28.08
N SER A 272 9.70 14.56 28.28
CA SER A 272 9.37 15.50 29.35
C SER A 272 9.66 14.90 30.74
N GLU A 273 10.03 15.76 31.70
CA GLU A 273 10.23 15.36 33.10
C GLU A 273 9.00 14.65 33.67
N GLN A 274 7.79 15.14 33.34
CA GLN A 274 6.53 14.52 33.76
C GLN A 274 6.38 13.08 33.23
N THR A 275 6.67 12.87 31.95
CA THR A 275 6.58 11.53 31.33
C THR A 275 7.65 10.59 31.90
N ALA A 276 8.87 11.09 32.08
CA ALA A 276 9.97 10.31 32.65
C ALA A 276 9.70 9.89 34.11
N GLU A 277 9.17 10.81 34.93
CA GLU A 277 8.77 10.53 36.31
C GLU A 277 7.64 9.51 36.36
N PHE A 278 6.61 9.69 35.52
CA PHE A 278 5.46 8.77 35.44
C PHE A 278 5.89 7.34 35.12
N ILE A 279 6.70 7.15 34.06
CA ILE A 279 7.17 5.82 33.65
C ILE A 279 8.03 5.20 34.76
N SER A 280 8.96 5.96 35.34
CA SER A 280 9.80 5.51 36.45
C SER A 280 8.97 5.04 37.66
N LEU A 281 7.92 5.77 38.00
CA LEU A 281 7.02 5.43 39.10
C LEU A 281 6.14 4.22 38.79
N ALA A 282 5.62 4.11 37.55
CA ALA A 282 4.89 2.94 37.07
C ALA A 282 5.74 1.67 37.19
N ARG A 283 7.00 1.74 36.74
CA ARG A 283 7.96 0.63 36.79
C ARG A 283 8.35 0.27 38.22
N LYS A 284 8.52 1.24 39.12
CA LYS A 284 8.72 0.97 40.57
C LYS A 284 7.53 0.24 41.19
N ASN A 285 6.32 0.49 40.70
CA ASN A 285 5.11 -0.24 41.09
C ASN A 285 4.90 -1.56 40.33
N LYS A 286 5.91 -2.02 39.57
CA LYS A 286 5.90 -3.27 38.78
C LYS A 286 4.88 -3.30 37.62
N ALA A 287 4.40 -2.14 37.16
CA ALA A 287 3.55 -2.09 35.97
C ALA A 287 4.36 -2.41 34.72
N THR A 288 3.87 -3.31 33.86
CA THR A 288 4.46 -3.64 32.55
C THR A 288 3.59 -3.04 31.45
N PHE A 289 4.24 -2.59 30.39
CA PHE A 289 3.57 -2.04 29.21
C PHE A 289 3.69 -3.03 28.06
N THR A 290 2.62 -3.17 27.27
CA THR A 290 2.67 -3.98 26.04
C THR A 290 3.13 -3.14 24.87
N ASP A 291 2.76 -1.86 24.86
CA ASP A 291 3.07 -0.91 23.80
C ASP A 291 3.27 0.51 24.37
N PRO A 292 4.23 1.32 23.88
CA PRO A 292 4.43 2.68 24.38
C PRO A 292 3.21 3.59 24.20
N SER A 293 2.34 3.31 23.22
CA SER A 293 1.10 4.06 22.99
C SER A 293 0.12 4.01 24.16
N GLN A 294 0.24 3.00 25.05
CA GLN A 294 -0.55 2.93 26.28
C GLN A 294 -0.35 4.11 27.21
N LEU A 295 0.74 4.87 27.03
CA LEU A 295 0.99 6.09 27.79
C LEU A 295 0.04 7.22 27.41
N LEU A 296 -0.60 7.19 26.24
CA LEU A 296 -1.53 8.22 25.77
C LEU A 296 -2.68 8.40 26.77
N GLY A 297 -2.77 9.58 27.38
CA GLY A 297 -3.82 9.92 28.35
C GLY A 297 -3.79 9.08 29.64
N MET A 298 -2.76 8.26 29.87
CA MET A 298 -2.70 7.35 31.00
C MET A 298 -2.58 8.11 32.32
N THR A 299 -3.27 7.61 33.35
CA THR A 299 -3.16 8.12 34.72
C THR A 299 -2.83 7.01 35.69
N LEU A 300 -2.00 7.30 36.70
CA LEU A 300 -1.64 6.39 37.77
C LEU A 300 -2.03 6.97 39.12
N GLU A 301 -2.63 6.14 39.97
CA GLU A 301 -2.91 6.48 41.35
C GLU A 301 -1.75 6.11 42.27
N VAL A 302 -1.13 7.12 42.88
CA VAL A 302 -0.02 6.94 43.80
C VAL A 302 -0.31 7.54 45.17
N PRO A 303 0.29 7.01 46.25
CA PRO A 303 0.17 7.62 47.57
C PRO A 303 0.73 9.06 47.55
N ASP A 304 -0.01 10.00 48.12
CA ASP A 304 0.45 11.38 48.28
C ASP A 304 1.71 11.40 49.17
N PRO A 305 2.85 11.96 48.71
CA PRO A 305 4.09 12.05 49.49
C PRO A 305 3.91 12.74 50.85
N LYS A 306 2.93 13.64 50.96
CA LYS A 306 2.62 14.40 52.19
C LYS A 306 1.59 13.68 53.08
N ASN A 307 0.81 12.75 52.53
CA ASN A 307 -0.16 11.96 53.29
C ASN A 307 -0.35 10.56 52.65
N PRO A 308 0.32 9.52 53.15
CA PRO A 308 0.26 8.17 52.57
C PRO A 308 -1.14 7.54 52.53
N LYS A 309 -2.12 8.10 53.25
CA LYS A 309 -3.54 7.66 53.22
C LYS A 309 -4.35 8.27 52.08
N ARG A 310 -3.83 9.29 51.39
CA ARG A 310 -4.47 9.95 50.25
C ARG A 310 -3.84 9.44 48.96
N ARG A 311 -4.66 9.18 47.95
CA ARG A 311 -4.19 8.87 46.59
C ARG A 311 -4.20 10.14 45.75
N MET A 312 -3.18 10.31 44.94
CA MET A 312 -3.06 11.37 43.94
C MET A 312 -2.99 10.71 42.56
N GLN A 313 -3.69 11.28 41.59
CA GLN A 313 -3.56 10.88 40.20
C GLN A 313 -2.43 11.67 39.56
N ILE A 314 -1.49 10.97 38.94
CA ILE A 314 -0.45 11.54 38.10
C ILE A 314 -0.77 11.16 36.67
N SER A 315 -0.72 12.13 35.75
CA SER A 315 -0.86 11.89 34.32
C SER A 315 0.50 11.62 33.69
N SER A 316 0.55 10.75 32.69
CA SER A 316 1.73 10.48 31.85
C SER A 316 2.27 11.73 31.16
N GLY A 317 1.46 12.77 30.99
CA GLY A 317 1.80 13.95 30.20
C GLY A 317 1.91 13.65 28.70
N VAL A 318 1.47 12.47 28.26
CA VAL A 318 1.46 12.06 26.86
C VAL A 318 0.06 12.30 26.28
N ASP A 319 0.01 13.10 25.22
CA ASP A 319 -1.18 13.44 24.46
C ASP A 319 -0.92 13.28 22.95
N GLU A 320 -1.91 13.58 22.12
CA GLU A 320 -1.83 13.46 20.67
C GLU A 320 -0.68 14.30 20.06
N THR A 321 -0.27 15.38 20.73
CA THR A 321 0.75 16.29 20.20
C THR A 321 2.17 15.78 20.41
N ASN A 322 2.40 14.93 21.41
CA ASN A 322 3.74 14.46 21.77
C ASN A 322 3.89 12.93 21.75
N LEU A 323 2.81 12.18 21.46
CA LEU A 323 2.84 10.73 21.32
C LEU A 323 3.92 10.25 20.34
N HIS A 324 4.12 10.97 19.23
CA HIS A 324 5.15 10.64 18.25
C HIS A 324 6.56 10.62 18.85
N LEU A 325 6.88 11.49 19.82
CA LEU A 325 8.18 11.49 20.49
C LEU A 325 8.34 10.27 21.41
N VAL A 326 7.25 9.87 22.06
CA VAL A 326 7.22 8.68 22.91
C VAL A 326 7.43 7.43 22.07
N MET A 327 6.75 7.34 20.92
CA MET A 327 6.89 6.23 19.99
C MET A 327 8.28 6.18 19.34
N ASP A 328 8.89 7.32 19.04
CA ASP A 328 10.25 7.40 18.51
C ASP A 328 11.29 6.85 19.50
N LYS A 329 11.15 7.18 20.78
CA LYS A 329 12.19 6.91 21.79
C LYS A 329 12.02 5.59 22.56
N LEU A 330 10.82 5.04 22.64
CA LEU A 330 10.51 3.95 23.57
C LEU A 330 10.11 2.65 22.88
N THR A 331 10.40 1.53 23.54
CA THR A 331 9.95 0.20 23.14
C THR A 331 9.51 -0.62 24.35
N CYS A 332 8.64 -1.60 24.13
CA CYS A 332 8.13 -2.49 25.18
C CYS A 332 8.56 -3.95 24.99
N GLY A 333 8.93 -4.34 23.78
CA GLY A 333 9.32 -5.70 23.40
C GLY A 333 10.82 -5.97 23.57
N ALA A 334 11.20 -7.25 23.59
CA ALA A 334 12.59 -7.60 23.29
C ALA A 334 12.81 -7.30 21.80
N THR A 335 13.90 -6.62 21.47
CA THR A 335 14.33 -6.36 20.09
C THR A 335 14.07 -7.59 19.22
N ALA A 336 13.11 -7.49 18.29
CA ALA A 336 12.91 -8.51 17.29
C ALA A 336 14.16 -8.50 16.40
N VAL A 337 14.90 -9.61 16.42
CA VAL A 337 16.07 -9.85 15.55
C VAL A 337 15.59 -10.18 14.14
#